data_AF-A0ABD3XER8-F1
#
_entry.id   AF-A0ABD3XER8-F1
#
_cell.length_a   1.000
_cell.length_b   1.000
_cell.length_c   1.000
_cell.angle_alpha   90.00
_cell.angle_beta   90.00
_cell.angle_gamma   90.00
#
_symmetry.space_group_name_H-M   'P 1'
#
loop_
_entity.id
_entity.type
_entity.pdbx_description
1 polymer ?
#
loop_
_entity_poly.entity_id
_entity_poly.type
_entity_poly.pdbx_seq_one_letter_code
_entity_poly.pdbx_strand_id
1 'polypeptide(L)'
;MAHTRNIVERNDMPDTLQDNHTYWTSSSGYSPLNDSQDNRHLYEGLNIDNVSEDSDSAHTVFFYQIHDFEEKIYIYFWTFLVILTAAANVLIIAIFVRKSMRTSTNIILLFIAISDSLTGLVTLPTYIHVFTSGSLGFVSLNESWCEAFMISKFYISKAFHTVSIWQTLLLGFQRFCCVWFPFKTSSWFAIRRTLIAVAVITICAFVVHSYHLHIKKVDKLDGWCQWQIEEPCVESCIFLWITLFLVNILPSGLLLVLTILMIQKLFHHNIRKCSLSAEQSRERDQQNRRASIIVVCIAIIFLIPEIPYGIFLLVTAIKTHSGNHVFALRSNRLFHVVYEITLVLGFHANFWVYIIMNKRFRDELKSMFLDILRKVLPQRTTSPLTTATVEMSQTQSHSTKGTDVNEQTTMV
;
A
#
# COMPACT_ATOMS: atom_id res chain seq x y z
N MET A 1 72.84 1.35 -45.18
CA MET A 1 74.09 0.75 -44.66
C MET A 1 74.99 1.88 -44.17
N ALA A 2 75.16 2.03 -42.87
CA ALA A 2 76.23 2.79 -42.22
C ALA A 2 76.39 2.25 -40.79
N HIS A 3 77.60 2.24 -40.26
CA HIS A 3 77.97 1.44 -39.09
C HIS A 3 78.87 2.27 -38.16
N THR A 4 78.61 2.24 -36.84
CA THR A 4 79.45 2.79 -35.75
C THR A 4 79.75 4.31 -35.80
N ARG A 5 80.13 5.04 -34.74
CA ARG A 5 80.72 4.69 -33.42
C ARG A 5 80.48 5.80 -32.37
N ASN A 6 80.55 5.41 -31.10
CA ASN A 6 80.71 6.14 -29.82
C ASN A 6 81.29 7.58 -29.83
N ILE A 7 80.93 8.40 -28.83
CA ILE A 7 81.75 8.73 -27.64
C ILE A 7 80.94 9.50 -26.57
N VAL A 8 81.38 9.41 -25.32
CA VAL A 8 80.78 9.97 -24.09
C VAL A 8 81.34 11.38 -23.81
N GLU A 9 80.52 12.30 -23.30
CA GLU A 9 80.98 13.26 -22.29
C GLU A 9 79.85 13.73 -21.35
N ARG A 10 80.25 14.13 -20.15
CA ARG A 10 79.43 14.54 -18.99
C ARG A 10 79.73 16.02 -18.73
N ASN A 11 78.76 16.81 -18.23
CA ASN A 11 78.99 17.85 -17.20
C ASN A 11 77.67 18.51 -16.74
N ASP A 12 77.53 18.55 -15.41
CA ASP A 12 77.18 19.69 -14.55
C ASP A 12 75.83 20.46 -14.66
N MET A 13 75.10 20.39 -13.55
CA MET A 13 74.15 21.38 -12.97
C MET A 13 74.90 22.67 -12.53
N PRO A 14 74.27 23.81 -12.09
CA PRO A 14 72.98 23.90 -11.40
C PRO A 14 72.09 25.19 -11.59
N ASP A 15 70.95 25.19 -10.88
CA ASP A 15 70.27 26.28 -10.12
C ASP A 15 69.55 27.53 -10.72
N THR A 16 68.56 27.96 -9.91
CA THR A 16 67.75 29.21 -9.85
C THR A 16 66.60 29.37 -10.87
N LEU A 17 65.31 29.54 -10.52
CA LEU A 17 64.54 30.29 -9.48
C LEU A 17 64.08 31.70 -9.89
N GLN A 18 62.75 31.90 -9.79
CA GLN A 18 62.03 33.17 -9.56
C GLN A 18 62.02 34.22 -10.71
N ASP A 19 60.95 34.99 -10.99
CA ASP A 19 59.63 35.08 -10.35
C ASP A 19 58.55 35.79 -11.23
N ASN A 20 57.29 35.71 -10.78
CA ASN A 20 56.17 36.66 -11.00
C ASN A 20 55.63 36.98 -12.42
N HIS A 21 54.34 36.67 -12.62
CA HIS A 21 53.31 37.71 -12.47
C HIS A 21 51.94 37.12 -12.07
N THR A 22 51.32 37.71 -11.05
CA THR A 22 50.01 37.35 -10.46
C THR A 22 48.86 38.17 -11.06
N TYR A 23 47.65 37.59 -11.17
CA TYR A 23 46.51 37.90 -10.26
C TYR A 23 45.11 37.44 -10.74
N TRP A 24 44.33 36.84 -9.80
CA TRP A 24 42.83 36.71 -9.72
C TRP A 24 42.09 36.07 -10.94
N THR A 25 41.09 35.16 -10.85
CA THR A 25 40.28 34.51 -9.78
C THR A 25 39.57 33.29 -10.45
N SER A 26 39.03 32.25 -9.81
CA SER A 26 38.87 31.90 -8.37
C SER A 26 38.92 30.36 -8.17
N SER A 27 38.61 29.91 -6.95
CA SER A 27 38.28 28.52 -6.58
C SER A 27 36.82 28.16 -6.92
N SER A 28 36.34 26.91 -6.85
CA SER A 28 36.87 25.70 -6.21
C SER A 28 36.48 24.41 -6.97
N GLY A 29 37.46 23.51 -7.17
CA GLY A 29 37.18 22.14 -7.62
C GLY A 29 36.91 21.23 -6.43
N TYR A 30 35.73 20.59 -6.40
CA TYR A 30 35.44 19.51 -5.45
C TYR A 30 35.78 18.16 -6.09
N SER A 31 36.93 17.59 -5.69
CA SER A 31 37.24 16.18 -5.94
C SER A 31 36.27 15.28 -5.15
N PRO A 32 35.82 14.13 -5.69
CA PRO A 32 35.06 13.16 -4.91
C PRO A 32 35.94 12.58 -3.79
N LEU A 33 35.47 12.67 -2.55
CA LEU A 33 36.14 12.06 -1.40
C LEU A 33 36.05 10.53 -1.48
N ASN A 34 37.18 9.87 -1.21
CA ASN A 34 37.40 8.46 -1.46
C ASN A 34 37.03 7.58 -0.25
N ASP A 35 35.76 7.61 0.18
CA ASP A 35 35.24 6.87 1.35
C ASP A 35 35.31 5.33 1.23
N SER A 36 35.87 4.80 0.14
CA SER A 36 36.03 3.36 -0.13
C SER A 36 37.31 2.74 0.45
N GLN A 37 38.19 3.55 1.07
CA GLN A 37 39.39 3.08 1.76
C GLN A 37 39.25 3.01 3.29
N ASP A 38 38.55 3.96 3.92
CA ASP A 38 38.56 4.09 5.39
C ASP A 38 37.83 2.94 6.11
N ASN A 39 36.80 2.37 5.47
CA ASN A 39 36.14 1.17 5.99
C ASN A 39 36.98 -0.11 5.85
N ARG A 40 38.01 -0.15 4.99
CA ARG A 40 38.74 -1.39 4.68
C ARG A 40 39.58 -1.87 5.87
N HIS A 41 40.09 -0.95 6.68
CA HIS A 41 40.89 -1.26 7.87
C HIS A 41 40.06 -1.70 9.08
N LEU A 42 38.72 -1.57 9.08
CA LEU A 42 37.88 -2.14 10.14
C LEU A 42 37.60 -3.64 9.96
N TYR A 43 37.87 -4.21 8.78
CA TYR A 43 37.61 -5.63 8.48
C TYR A 43 38.84 -6.54 8.56
N GLU A 44 40.06 -5.99 8.64
CA GLU A 44 41.31 -6.77 8.77
C GLU A 44 41.49 -7.45 10.15
N GLY A 45 40.56 -7.27 11.09
CA GLY A 45 40.58 -7.88 12.42
C GLY A 45 39.95 -9.28 12.53
N LEU A 46 39.22 -9.75 11.49
CA LEU A 46 38.61 -11.07 11.47
C LEU A 46 39.50 -12.04 10.69
N ASN A 47 40.30 -12.79 11.43
CA ASN A 47 41.30 -13.73 10.90
C ASN A 47 40.61 -15.00 10.34
N ILE A 48 40.10 -14.94 9.09
CA ILE A 48 39.51 -16.09 8.37
C ILE A 48 40.59 -16.93 7.69
N ASP A 49 41.61 -17.32 8.47
CA ASP A 49 42.71 -18.19 8.04
C ASP A 49 42.99 -19.24 9.14
N ASN A 50 41.98 -20.08 9.40
CA ASN A 50 42.08 -21.43 10.00
C ASN A 50 40.68 -22.05 10.14
N VAL A 51 40.14 -22.55 9.02
CA VAL A 51 39.03 -23.53 9.06
C VAL A 51 39.57 -24.82 8.45
N SER A 52 39.95 -25.74 9.34
CA SER A 52 40.31 -27.11 8.98
C SER A 52 39.10 -27.84 8.39
N GLU A 53 39.31 -28.60 7.32
CA GLU A 53 38.32 -29.53 6.77
C GLU A 53 38.04 -30.65 7.77
N ASP A 54 36.97 -30.53 8.59
CA ASP A 54 36.23 -31.72 9.04
C ASP A 54 34.82 -31.40 9.62
N SER A 55 33.84 -32.20 9.20
CA SER A 55 32.48 -32.38 9.76
C SER A 55 31.49 -31.19 9.88
N ASP A 56 30.43 -31.28 9.08
CA ASP A 56 29.03 -30.83 9.28
C ASP A 56 28.67 -29.45 9.85
N SER A 57 27.84 -28.73 9.07
CA SER A 57 26.98 -27.61 9.48
C SER A 57 27.64 -26.27 9.86
N ALA A 58 28.57 -25.78 9.03
CA ALA A 58 28.88 -24.35 8.98
C ALA A 58 27.62 -23.55 8.57
N HIS A 59 26.89 -23.01 9.55
CA HIS A 59 25.77 -22.10 9.31
C HIS A 59 26.29 -20.83 8.62
N THR A 60 26.00 -20.68 7.33
CA THR A 60 26.37 -19.47 6.59
C THR A 60 25.57 -18.30 7.16
N VAL A 61 26.27 -17.30 7.71
CA VAL A 61 25.70 -16.06 8.25
C VAL A 61 25.70 -15.01 7.14
N PHE A 62 24.60 -14.27 7.03
CA PHE A 62 24.39 -13.24 6.02
C PHE A 62 24.20 -11.87 6.66
N PHE A 63 24.78 -10.84 6.05
CA PHE A 63 24.72 -9.46 6.53
C PHE A 63 23.68 -8.65 5.75
N TYR A 64 22.87 -7.86 6.46
CA TYR A 64 21.99 -6.86 5.85
C TYR A 64 22.38 -5.46 6.34
N GLN A 65 22.67 -4.54 5.42
CA GLN A 65 22.99 -3.16 5.76
C GLN A 65 21.74 -2.40 6.22
N ILE A 66 21.85 -1.72 7.36
CA ILE A 66 20.82 -0.86 7.93
C ILE A 66 21.38 0.54 8.19
N HIS A 67 20.51 1.55 8.16
CA HIS A 67 20.83 2.88 8.65
C HIS A 67 20.02 3.21 9.90
N ASP A 68 20.57 4.01 10.81
CA ASP A 68 19.96 4.40 12.10
C ASP A 68 18.55 5.01 11.97
N PHE A 69 18.27 5.65 10.84
CA PHE A 69 16.95 6.20 10.54
C PHE A 69 15.95 5.12 10.15
N GLU A 70 16.38 4.07 9.44
CA GLU A 70 15.53 2.95 9.04
C GLU A 70 15.10 2.14 10.26
N GLU A 71 16.03 1.85 11.17
CA GLU A 71 15.75 1.11 12.41
C GLU A 71 14.60 1.76 13.20
N LYS A 72 14.74 3.05 13.56
CA LYS A 72 13.74 3.78 14.35
C LYS A 72 12.40 3.92 13.61
N ILE A 73 12.45 4.12 12.29
CA ILE A 73 11.23 4.24 11.49
C ILE A 73 10.52 2.90 11.37
N TYR A 74 11.22 1.81 11.06
CA TYR A 74 10.61 0.51 10.83
C TYR A 74 10.15 -0.20 12.11
N ILE A 75 10.89 -0.07 13.22
CA ILE A 75 10.47 -0.64 14.51
C ILE A 75 9.24 0.08 15.04
N TYR A 76 9.28 1.42 15.14
CA TYR A 76 8.23 2.16 15.85
C TYR A 76 7.12 2.68 14.91
N PHE A 77 7.48 3.53 13.94
CA PHE A 77 6.50 4.28 13.16
C PHE A 77 5.76 3.41 12.14
N TRP A 78 6.50 2.61 11.38
CA TRP A 78 5.94 1.65 10.42
C TRP A 78 5.05 0.62 11.09
N THR A 79 5.53 -0.04 12.15
CA THR A 79 4.76 -1.03 12.92
C THR A 79 3.45 -0.44 13.44
N PHE A 80 3.50 0.76 14.03
CA PHE A 80 2.30 1.47 14.47
C PHE A 80 1.34 1.76 13.31
N LEU A 81 1.83 2.30 12.18
CA LEU A 81 1.00 2.61 11.02
C LEU A 81 0.35 1.35 10.41
N VAL A 82 1.08 0.25 10.27
CA VAL A 82 0.54 -1.00 9.72
C VAL A 82 -0.52 -1.59 10.66
N ILE A 83 -0.30 -1.60 11.98
CA ILE A 83 -1.30 -2.07 12.96
C ILE A 83 -2.56 -1.19 12.92
N LEU A 84 -2.41 0.13 12.90
CA LEU A 84 -3.51 1.08 12.81
C LEU A 84 -4.29 0.93 11.49
N THR A 85 -3.59 0.72 10.38
CA THR A 85 -4.19 0.48 9.05
C THR A 85 -4.92 -0.85 8.99
N ALA A 86 -4.33 -1.92 9.54
CA ALA A 86 -4.98 -3.23 9.65
C ALA A 86 -6.25 -3.16 10.49
N ALA A 87 -6.23 -2.48 11.65
CA ALA A 87 -7.43 -2.28 12.48
C ALA A 87 -8.53 -1.51 11.74
N ALA A 88 -8.18 -0.44 11.03
CA ALA A 88 -9.12 0.33 10.22
C ALA A 88 -9.73 -0.50 9.06
N ASN A 89 -8.91 -1.30 8.38
CA ASN A 89 -9.36 -2.19 7.31
C ASN A 89 -10.19 -3.37 7.82
N VAL A 90 -9.92 -3.91 9.01
CA VAL A 90 -10.78 -4.91 9.65
C VAL A 90 -12.18 -4.34 9.91
N LEU A 91 -12.31 -3.09 10.35
CA LEU A 91 -13.61 -2.42 10.47
C LEU A 91 -14.30 -2.24 9.10
N ILE A 92 -13.55 -1.89 8.05
CA ILE A 92 -14.07 -1.77 6.69
C ILE A 92 -14.63 -3.10 6.19
N ILE A 93 -13.86 -4.19 6.34
CA ILE A 93 -14.24 -5.55 5.96
C ILE A 93 -15.49 -5.98 6.74
N ALA A 94 -15.50 -5.82 8.07
CA ALA A 94 -16.62 -6.19 8.93
C ALA A 94 -17.94 -5.51 8.50
N ILE A 95 -17.88 -4.24 8.09
CA ILE A 95 -19.05 -3.50 7.58
C ILE A 95 -19.47 -3.99 6.19
N PHE A 96 -18.53 -4.16 5.25
CA PHE A 96 -18.86 -4.57 3.88
C PHE A 96 -19.29 -6.04 3.75
N VAL A 97 -18.97 -6.91 4.71
CA VAL A 97 -19.51 -8.29 4.81
C VAL A 97 -21.01 -8.30 5.15
N ARG A 98 -21.55 -7.27 5.82
CA ARG A 98 -22.97 -7.25 6.24
C ARG A 98 -23.92 -7.36 5.03
N LYS A 99 -24.98 -8.16 5.18
CA LYS A 99 -25.95 -8.47 4.10
C LYS A 99 -26.56 -7.23 3.44
N SER A 100 -26.81 -6.17 4.20
CA SER A 100 -27.30 -4.86 3.75
C SER A 100 -26.34 -4.11 2.81
N MET A 101 -25.03 -4.38 2.93
CA MET A 101 -23.97 -3.75 2.15
C MET A 101 -23.56 -4.56 0.92
N ARG A 102 -24.17 -5.73 0.67
CA ARG A 102 -23.76 -6.63 -0.42
C ARG A 102 -24.07 -6.05 -1.81
N THR A 103 -23.05 -5.44 -2.42
CA THR A 103 -23.05 -4.96 -3.80
C THR A 103 -21.73 -5.34 -4.46
N SER A 104 -21.66 -5.43 -5.79
CA SER A 104 -20.39 -5.75 -6.48
C SER A 104 -19.30 -4.73 -6.20
N THR A 105 -19.63 -3.44 -6.07
CA THR A 105 -18.62 -2.46 -5.65
C THR A 105 -18.12 -2.72 -4.23
N ASN A 106 -19.00 -2.91 -3.25
CA ASN A 106 -18.55 -3.12 -1.87
C ASN A 106 -17.75 -4.43 -1.71
N ILE A 107 -17.95 -5.41 -2.59
CA ILE A 107 -17.09 -6.58 -2.70
C ILE A 107 -15.68 -6.18 -3.17
N ILE A 108 -15.53 -5.35 -4.21
CA ILE A 108 -14.21 -4.86 -4.63
C ILE A 108 -13.55 -4.03 -3.51
N LEU A 109 -14.29 -3.12 -2.86
CA LEU A 109 -13.77 -2.32 -1.73
C LEU A 109 -13.31 -3.21 -0.54
N LEU A 110 -14.01 -4.31 -0.29
CA LEU A 110 -13.64 -5.30 0.72
C LEU A 110 -12.34 -6.02 0.35
N PHE A 111 -12.17 -6.43 -0.90
CA PHE A 111 -10.93 -7.08 -1.33
C PHE A 111 -9.74 -6.12 -1.37
N ILE A 112 -9.95 -4.84 -1.73
CA ILE A 112 -8.92 -3.79 -1.62
C ILE A 112 -8.43 -3.69 -0.17
N ALA A 113 -9.36 -3.60 0.79
CA ALA A 113 -9.01 -3.54 2.21
C ALA A 113 -8.26 -4.81 2.71
N ILE A 114 -8.53 -5.99 2.14
CA ILE A 114 -7.76 -7.21 2.42
C ILE A 114 -6.33 -7.09 1.86
N SER A 115 -6.16 -6.71 0.59
CA SER A 115 -4.82 -6.56 -0.02
C SER A 115 -3.99 -5.46 0.63
N ASP A 116 -4.59 -4.31 0.97
CA ASP A 116 -3.96 -3.20 1.68
C ASP A 116 -3.41 -3.67 3.05
N SER A 117 -4.22 -4.44 3.80
CA SER A 117 -3.78 -5.01 5.08
C SER A 117 -2.65 -6.02 4.92
N LEU A 118 -2.76 -6.95 3.98
CA LEU A 118 -1.76 -8.00 3.78
C LEU A 118 -0.42 -7.46 3.24
N THR A 119 -0.45 -6.37 2.47
CA THR A 119 0.76 -5.66 2.00
C THR A 119 1.67 -5.27 3.17
N GLY A 120 1.10 -4.71 4.24
CA GLY A 120 1.88 -4.36 5.44
C GLY A 120 2.10 -5.55 6.38
N LEU A 121 1.03 -6.27 6.75
CA LEU A 121 1.05 -7.29 7.80
C LEU A 121 2.05 -8.43 7.55
N VAL A 122 2.23 -8.85 6.29
CA VAL A 122 3.17 -9.95 5.96
C VAL A 122 4.63 -9.55 6.21
N THR A 123 4.96 -8.26 6.09
CA THR A 123 6.34 -7.78 6.32
C THR A 123 6.69 -7.64 7.80
N LEU A 124 5.70 -7.41 8.67
CA LEU A 124 5.94 -7.04 10.07
C LEU A 124 6.83 -8.01 10.86
N PRO A 125 6.62 -9.35 10.85
CA PRO A 125 7.43 -10.25 11.66
C PRO A 125 8.90 -10.20 11.27
N THR A 126 9.17 -10.19 9.97
CA THR A 126 10.52 -10.11 9.41
C THR A 126 11.15 -8.74 9.59
N TYR A 127 10.39 -7.65 9.48
CA TYR A 127 10.90 -6.29 9.74
C TYR A 127 11.26 -6.11 11.22
N ILE A 128 10.40 -6.54 12.14
CA ILE A 128 10.69 -6.47 13.58
C ILE A 128 11.96 -7.27 13.89
N HIS A 129 12.09 -8.51 13.41
CA HIS A 129 13.30 -9.30 13.63
C HIS A 129 14.56 -8.62 13.07
N VAL A 130 14.57 -8.28 11.78
CA VAL A 130 15.76 -7.69 11.13
C VAL A 130 16.16 -6.38 11.79
N PHE A 131 15.24 -5.44 12.00
CA PHE A 131 15.60 -4.13 12.53
C PHE A 131 15.91 -4.14 14.04
N THR A 132 15.32 -5.04 14.85
CA THR A 132 15.70 -5.15 16.28
C THR A 132 17.00 -5.91 16.53
N SER A 133 17.49 -6.70 15.58
CA SER A 133 18.77 -7.42 15.67
C SER A 133 19.96 -6.64 15.07
N GLY A 134 19.79 -5.33 14.85
CA GLY A 134 20.83 -4.44 14.33
C GLY A 134 21.94 -4.12 15.34
N SER A 135 23.17 -4.09 14.86
CA SER A 135 24.34 -3.59 15.59
C SER A 135 25.33 -2.95 14.61
N LEU A 136 25.90 -1.79 14.96
CA LEU A 136 26.96 -1.12 14.20
C LEU A 136 26.65 -0.89 12.69
N GLY A 137 25.37 -0.69 12.33
CA GLY A 137 24.95 -0.41 10.94
C GLY A 137 24.69 -1.66 10.08
N PHE A 138 24.73 -2.86 10.65
CA PHE A 138 24.39 -4.10 9.97
C PHE A 138 23.60 -5.06 10.87
N VAL A 139 23.00 -6.08 10.26
CA VAL A 139 22.27 -7.16 10.93
C VAL A 139 22.86 -8.48 10.45
N SER A 140 23.16 -9.41 11.36
CA SER A 140 23.49 -10.79 11.00
C SER A 140 22.23 -11.67 11.01
N LEU A 141 22.02 -12.42 9.93
CA LEU A 141 20.86 -13.28 9.70
C LEU A 141 21.36 -14.67 9.27
N ASN A 142 20.63 -15.74 9.61
CA ASN A 142 20.85 -17.04 8.97
C ASN A 142 20.14 -17.11 7.60
N GLU A 143 20.41 -18.14 6.80
CA GLU A 143 19.81 -18.33 5.46
C GLU A 143 18.29 -18.22 5.50
N SER A 144 17.64 -18.88 6.47
CA SER A 144 16.18 -18.90 6.63
C SER A 144 15.57 -17.53 6.92
N TRP A 145 16.19 -16.73 7.80
CA TRP A 145 15.71 -15.38 8.13
C TRP A 145 15.96 -14.39 6.99
N CYS A 146 17.10 -14.50 6.32
CA CYS A 146 17.37 -13.74 5.10
C CYS A 146 16.31 -14.04 4.04
N GLU A 147 16.12 -15.32 3.69
CA GLU A 147 15.12 -15.72 2.70
C GLU A 147 13.70 -15.28 3.09
N ALA A 148 13.31 -15.47 4.35
CA ALA A 148 11.99 -15.05 4.84
C ALA A 148 11.77 -13.54 4.69
N PHE A 149 12.76 -12.70 5.03
CA PHE A 149 12.69 -11.25 4.87
C PHE A 149 12.61 -10.83 3.39
N MET A 150 13.37 -11.49 2.53
CA MET A 150 13.38 -11.19 1.09
C MET A 150 12.06 -11.63 0.40
N ILE A 151 11.53 -12.80 0.75
CA ILE A 151 10.24 -13.29 0.27
C ILE A 151 9.08 -12.41 0.79
N SER A 152 9.05 -12.08 2.08
CA SER A 152 7.97 -11.27 2.66
C SER A 152 7.92 -9.87 2.02
N LYS A 153 9.09 -9.23 1.86
CA LYS A 153 9.23 -7.87 1.33
C LYS A 153 9.05 -7.80 -0.19
N PHE A 154 9.78 -8.59 -0.96
CA PHE A 154 9.85 -8.41 -2.42
C PHE A 154 8.88 -9.29 -3.20
N TYR A 155 8.46 -10.45 -2.67
CA TYR A 155 7.44 -11.29 -3.32
C TYR A 155 6.04 -11.03 -2.77
N ILE A 156 5.78 -11.40 -1.51
CA ILE A 156 4.39 -11.47 -1.00
C ILE A 156 3.78 -10.07 -0.81
N SER A 157 4.50 -9.14 -0.19
CA SER A 157 4.03 -7.76 0.00
C SER A 157 3.82 -7.04 -1.34
N LYS A 158 4.78 -7.13 -2.28
CA LYS A 158 4.64 -6.53 -3.62
C LYS A 158 3.53 -7.16 -4.46
N ALA A 159 3.29 -8.47 -4.33
CA ALA A 159 2.13 -9.13 -4.92
C ALA A 159 0.82 -8.55 -4.37
N PHE A 160 0.62 -8.51 -3.05
CA PHE A 160 -0.60 -7.91 -2.46
C PHE A 160 -0.77 -6.43 -2.80
N HIS A 161 0.31 -5.66 -2.86
CA HIS A 161 0.26 -4.27 -3.31
C HIS A 161 -0.27 -4.16 -4.75
N THR A 162 0.27 -4.99 -5.65
CA THR A 162 -0.17 -5.07 -7.05
C THR A 162 -1.63 -5.49 -7.18
N VAL A 163 -2.09 -6.42 -6.32
CA VAL A 163 -3.50 -6.79 -6.22
C VAL A 163 -4.37 -5.58 -5.88
N SER A 164 -3.98 -4.76 -4.90
CA SER A 164 -4.73 -3.56 -4.52
C SER A 164 -4.81 -2.53 -5.66
N ILE A 165 -3.69 -2.27 -6.36
CA ILE A 165 -3.64 -1.40 -7.53
C ILE A 165 -4.65 -1.85 -8.60
N TRP A 166 -4.59 -3.12 -9.02
CA TRP A 166 -5.44 -3.63 -10.09
C TRP A 166 -6.92 -3.76 -9.68
N GLN A 167 -7.21 -4.01 -8.40
CA GLN A 167 -8.58 -3.96 -7.88
C GLN A 167 -9.12 -2.52 -7.80
N THR A 168 -8.28 -1.54 -7.46
CA THR A 168 -8.62 -0.11 -7.52
C THR A 168 -8.88 0.36 -8.96
N LEU A 169 -8.12 -0.16 -9.93
CA LEU A 169 -8.41 0.04 -11.35
C LEU A 169 -9.74 -0.62 -11.78
N LEU A 170 -10.02 -1.85 -11.36
CA LEU A 170 -11.30 -2.54 -11.61
C LEU A 170 -12.49 -1.75 -11.03
N LEU A 171 -12.32 -1.18 -9.84
CA LEU A 171 -13.29 -0.29 -9.19
C LEU A 171 -13.53 0.99 -10.00
N GLY A 172 -12.45 1.66 -10.45
CA GLY A 172 -12.52 2.85 -11.30
C GLY A 172 -13.23 2.56 -12.63
N PHE A 173 -12.88 1.46 -13.28
CA PHE A 173 -13.52 1.00 -14.51
C PHE A 173 -14.99 0.63 -14.30
N GLN A 174 -15.34 -0.04 -13.19
CA GLN A 174 -16.74 -0.29 -12.83
C GLN A 174 -17.51 1.03 -12.72
N ARG A 175 -16.95 2.05 -12.05
CA ARG A 175 -17.61 3.35 -11.90
C ARG A 175 -17.76 4.10 -13.21
N PHE A 176 -16.74 4.07 -14.07
CA PHE A 176 -16.85 4.58 -15.44
C PHE A 176 -18.02 3.92 -16.18
N CYS A 177 -18.11 2.58 -16.17
CA CYS A 177 -19.24 1.87 -16.77
C CYS A 177 -20.59 2.24 -16.13
N CYS A 178 -20.69 2.34 -14.79
CA CYS A 178 -21.92 2.74 -14.11
C CYS A 178 -22.49 4.07 -14.62
N VAL A 179 -21.60 5.03 -14.93
CA VAL A 179 -21.98 6.40 -15.33
C VAL A 179 -22.24 6.52 -16.83
N TRP A 180 -21.53 5.76 -17.66
CA TRP A 180 -21.65 5.83 -19.13
C TRP A 180 -22.62 4.80 -19.72
N PHE A 181 -22.76 3.62 -19.09
CA PHE A 181 -23.57 2.49 -19.55
C PHE A 181 -24.48 1.94 -18.44
N PRO A 182 -25.36 2.76 -17.82
CA PRO A 182 -26.12 2.39 -16.62
C PRO A 182 -26.96 1.12 -16.78
N PHE A 183 -27.58 0.92 -17.95
CA PHE A 183 -28.43 -0.24 -18.23
C PHE A 183 -27.68 -1.57 -18.38
N LYS A 184 -26.42 -1.57 -18.85
CA LYS A 184 -25.62 -2.80 -19.06
C LYS A 184 -24.79 -3.18 -17.83
N THR A 185 -24.40 -2.20 -17.01
CA THR A 185 -23.42 -2.36 -15.93
C THR A 185 -23.85 -3.35 -14.85
N SER A 186 -25.14 -3.40 -14.50
CA SER A 186 -25.67 -4.38 -13.51
C SER A 186 -25.42 -5.83 -13.94
N SER A 187 -25.50 -6.11 -15.25
CA SER A 187 -25.13 -7.41 -15.79
C SER A 187 -23.61 -7.59 -15.76
N TRP A 188 -22.85 -6.68 -16.39
CA TRP A 188 -21.39 -6.83 -16.52
C TRP A 188 -20.69 -7.07 -15.18
N PHE A 189 -21.04 -6.30 -14.15
CA PHE A 189 -20.48 -6.40 -12.80
C PHE A 189 -21.44 -7.11 -11.83
N ALA A 190 -22.06 -8.20 -12.27
CA ALA A 190 -22.76 -9.13 -11.38
C ALA A 190 -21.77 -9.79 -10.40
N ILE A 191 -22.20 -10.02 -9.16
CA ILE A 191 -21.35 -10.48 -8.04
C ILE A 191 -20.43 -11.67 -8.41
N ARG A 192 -20.94 -12.69 -9.11
CA ARG A 192 -20.14 -13.85 -9.54
C ARG A 192 -19.00 -13.44 -10.49
N ARG A 193 -19.27 -12.57 -11.47
CA ARG A 193 -18.26 -12.04 -12.41
C ARG A 193 -17.22 -11.18 -11.69
N THR A 194 -17.65 -10.35 -10.73
CA THR A 194 -16.75 -9.54 -9.90
C THR A 194 -15.80 -10.40 -9.07
N LEU A 195 -16.30 -11.48 -8.46
CA LEU A 195 -15.46 -12.43 -7.69
C LEU A 195 -14.44 -13.14 -8.58
N ILE A 196 -14.83 -13.56 -9.79
CA ILE A 196 -13.91 -14.15 -10.77
C ILE A 196 -12.83 -13.13 -11.18
N ALA A 197 -13.21 -11.88 -11.49
CA ALA A 197 -12.26 -10.84 -11.85
C ALA A 197 -11.25 -10.55 -10.72
N VAL A 198 -11.72 -10.47 -9.47
CA VAL A 198 -10.85 -10.34 -8.29
C VAL A 198 -9.90 -11.52 -8.16
N ALA A 199 -10.37 -12.76 -8.30
CA ALA A 199 -9.53 -13.94 -8.20
C ALA A 199 -8.45 -13.99 -9.30
N VAL A 200 -8.82 -13.65 -10.54
CA VAL A 200 -7.89 -13.55 -11.67
C VAL A 200 -6.83 -12.47 -11.42
N ILE A 201 -7.22 -11.27 -10.96
CA ILE A 201 -6.27 -10.21 -10.58
C ILE A 201 -5.28 -10.72 -9.52
N THR A 202 -5.77 -11.39 -8.48
CA THR A 202 -4.92 -11.97 -7.44
C THR A 202 -3.92 -12.97 -8.01
N ILE A 203 -4.37 -13.95 -8.80
CA ILE A 203 -3.49 -14.97 -9.40
C ILE A 203 -2.44 -14.29 -10.32
N CYS A 204 -2.86 -13.40 -11.21
CA CYS A 204 -1.95 -12.71 -12.13
C CYS A 204 -0.90 -11.87 -11.39
N ALA A 205 -1.25 -11.19 -10.30
CA ALA A 205 -0.28 -10.41 -9.51
C ALA A 205 0.80 -11.31 -8.88
N PHE A 206 0.43 -12.45 -8.28
CA PHE A 206 1.40 -13.41 -7.74
C PHE A 206 2.26 -14.03 -8.84
N VAL A 207 1.69 -14.33 -10.02
CA VAL A 207 2.46 -14.82 -11.19
C VAL A 207 3.47 -13.77 -11.66
N VAL A 208 3.09 -12.49 -11.78
CA VAL A 208 4.02 -11.41 -12.18
C VAL A 208 5.21 -11.30 -11.22
N HIS A 209 4.99 -11.37 -9.90
CA HIS A 209 6.07 -11.27 -8.91
C HIS A 209 6.86 -12.57 -8.68
N SER A 210 6.46 -13.69 -9.30
CA SER A 210 7.08 -15.01 -9.08
C SER A 210 8.58 -15.06 -9.39
N TYR A 211 9.10 -14.17 -10.25
CA TYR A 211 10.53 -14.05 -10.52
C TYR A 211 11.35 -13.84 -9.22
N HIS A 212 10.83 -13.11 -8.22
CA HIS A 212 11.48 -12.94 -6.91
C HIS A 212 11.66 -14.23 -6.10
N LEU A 213 11.03 -15.35 -6.48
CA LEU A 213 11.27 -16.66 -5.87
C LEU A 213 12.50 -17.37 -6.45
N HIS A 214 12.82 -17.13 -7.72
CA HIS A 214 13.83 -17.88 -8.50
C HIS A 214 15.23 -17.25 -8.50
N ILE A 215 15.32 -15.93 -8.28
CA ILE A 215 16.60 -15.22 -8.19
C ILE A 215 17.32 -15.61 -6.89
N LYS A 216 18.65 -15.66 -6.92
CA LYS A 216 19.47 -15.80 -5.71
C LYS A 216 19.25 -14.57 -4.80
N LYS A 217 18.76 -14.82 -3.58
CA LYS A 217 18.46 -13.80 -2.56
C LYS A 217 19.67 -13.48 -1.66
N VAL A 218 20.78 -14.13 -1.95
CA VAL A 218 21.92 -14.33 -1.08
C VAL A 218 23.17 -14.31 -1.96
N ASP A 219 24.10 -13.42 -1.64
CA ASP A 219 25.46 -13.55 -2.13
C ASP A 219 26.20 -14.59 -1.30
N LYS A 220 26.56 -15.73 -1.92
CA LYS A 220 27.32 -16.80 -1.25
C LYS A 220 28.83 -16.55 -1.26
N LEU A 221 29.34 -15.58 -2.03
CA LEU A 221 30.76 -15.17 -1.98
C LEU A 221 30.95 -14.09 -0.92
N ASP A 222 30.16 -13.01 -0.97
CA ASP A 222 30.37 -11.84 -0.10
C ASP A 222 29.52 -11.88 1.20
N GLY A 223 28.64 -12.87 1.34
CA GLY A 223 27.85 -13.07 2.57
C GLY A 223 26.76 -12.02 2.80
N TRP A 224 26.24 -11.35 1.77
CA TRP A 224 25.18 -10.34 1.93
C TRP A 224 23.77 -10.88 1.67
N CYS A 225 22.86 -10.55 2.56
CA CYS A 225 21.42 -10.73 2.40
C CYS A 225 20.83 -9.56 1.58
N GLN A 226 21.03 -9.58 0.26
CA GLN A 226 20.54 -8.52 -0.62
C GLN A 226 20.01 -9.05 -1.95
N TRP A 227 19.14 -8.27 -2.59
CA TRP A 227 18.64 -8.61 -3.90
C TRP A 227 19.67 -8.19 -4.94
N GLN A 228 20.28 -9.17 -5.60
CA GLN A 228 21.30 -8.92 -6.60
C GLN A 228 20.68 -8.89 -8.00
N ILE A 229 21.05 -7.87 -8.76
CA ILE A 229 20.93 -7.88 -10.22
C ILE A 229 22.16 -8.65 -10.71
N GLU A 230 21.98 -9.82 -11.33
CA GLU A 230 23.11 -10.52 -11.95
C GLU A 230 23.67 -9.65 -13.10
N GLU A 231 24.99 -9.57 -13.25
CA GLU A 231 25.63 -8.91 -14.40
C GLU A 231 26.14 -9.98 -15.38
N PRO A 232 25.74 -9.98 -16.67
CA PRO A 232 24.88 -9.00 -17.35
C PRO A 232 23.38 -9.15 -17.02
N CYS A 233 22.68 -8.04 -16.85
CA CYS A 233 21.31 -7.97 -16.30
C CYS A 233 20.17 -8.54 -17.17
N VAL A 234 20.41 -9.41 -18.15
CA VAL A 234 19.43 -9.75 -19.20
C VAL A 234 18.05 -10.09 -18.64
N GLU A 235 17.95 -11.09 -17.75
CA GLU A 235 16.67 -11.47 -17.15
C GLU A 235 16.13 -10.43 -16.17
N SER A 236 16.98 -9.90 -15.29
CA SER A 236 16.58 -8.95 -14.25
C SER A 236 16.11 -7.61 -14.83
N CYS A 237 16.71 -7.16 -15.93
CA CYS A 237 16.31 -5.98 -16.69
C CYS A 237 15.01 -6.23 -17.47
N ILE A 238 14.81 -7.41 -18.07
CA ILE A 238 13.51 -7.78 -18.67
C ILE A 238 12.41 -7.74 -17.59
N PHE A 239 12.63 -8.35 -16.43
CA PHE A 239 11.70 -8.31 -15.31
C PHE A 239 11.44 -6.88 -14.79
N LEU A 240 12.48 -6.05 -14.70
CA LEU A 240 12.36 -4.66 -14.26
C LEU A 240 11.47 -3.86 -15.22
N TRP A 241 11.63 -4.03 -16.55
CA TRP A 241 10.74 -3.41 -17.54
C TRP A 241 9.31 -3.94 -17.49
N ILE A 242 9.11 -5.26 -17.32
CA ILE A 242 7.79 -5.86 -17.15
C ILE A 242 7.09 -5.29 -15.90
N THR A 243 7.82 -5.19 -14.79
CA THR A 243 7.31 -4.64 -13.53
C THR A 243 6.98 -3.16 -13.67
N LEU A 244 7.90 -2.36 -14.19
CA LEU A 244 7.69 -0.93 -14.46
C LEU A 244 6.45 -0.69 -15.32
N PHE A 245 6.24 -1.50 -16.37
CA PHE A 245 5.08 -1.38 -17.23
C PHE A 245 3.78 -1.87 -16.57
N LEU A 246 3.72 -3.12 -16.09
CA LEU A 246 2.48 -3.77 -15.62
C LEU A 246 2.08 -3.40 -14.18
N VAL A 247 3.03 -3.03 -13.32
CA VAL A 247 2.77 -2.72 -11.91
C VAL A 247 2.66 -1.21 -11.68
N ASN A 248 3.41 -0.37 -12.41
CA ASN A 248 3.39 1.08 -12.23
C ASN A 248 2.73 1.85 -13.40
N ILE A 249 3.32 1.85 -14.61
CA ILE A 249 2.91 2.75 -15.69
C ILE A 249 1.48 2.46 -16.20
N LEU A 250 1.19 1.22 -16.57
CA LEU A 250 -0.09 0.83 -17.15
C LEU A 250 -1.26 1.06 -16.18
N PRO A 251 -1.26 0.53 -14.94
CA PRO A 251 -2.41 0.70 -14.06
C PRO A 251 -2.58 2.15 -13.59
N SER A 252 -1.49 2.86 -13.24
CA SER A 252 -1.59 4.27 -12.82
C SER A 252 -2.02 5.19 -13.96
N GLY A 253 -1.53 4.96 -15.18
CA GLY A 253 -1.97 5.69 -16.38
C GLY A 253 -3.46 5.47 -16.68
N LEU A 254 -3.93 4.22 -16.65
CA LEU A 254 -5.36 3.91 -16.84
C LEU A 254 -6.22 4.49 -15.71
N LEU A 255 -5.79 4.40 -14.45
CA LEU A 255 -6.51 4.94 -13.30
C LEU A 255 -6.60 6.47 -13.36
N LEU A 256 -5.52 7.15 -13.76
CA LEU A 256 -5.49 8.60 -13.98
C LEU A 256 -6.47 9.02 -15.08
N VAL A 257 -6.43 8.36 -16.25
CA VAL A 257 -7.34 8.64 -17.37
C VAL A 257 -8.81 8.43 -16.97
N LEU A 258 -9.13 7.29 -16.34
CA LEU A 258 -10.49 7.02 -15.85
C LEU A 258 -10.96 8.05 -14.82
N THR A 259 -10.06 8.47 -13.92
CA THR A 259 -10.35 9.50 -12.91
C THR A 259 -10.65 10.86 -13.56
N ILE A 260 -9.86 11.29 -14.55
CA ILE A 260 -10.11 12.51 -15.32
C ILE A 260 -11.46 12.46 -16.04
N LEU A 261 -11.76 11.36 -16.75
CA LEU A 261 -13.03 11.16 -17.44
C LEU A 261 -14.23 11.16 -16.48
N MET A 262 -14.08 10.57 -15.29
CA MET A 262 -15.10 10.62 -14.24
C MET A 262 -15.30 12.05 -13.73
N ILE A 263 -14.24 12.79 -13.44
CA ILE A 263 -14.31 14.19 -12.98
C ILE A 263 -15.02 15.07 -14.03
N GLN A 264 -14.62 15.01 -15.29
CA GLN A 264 -15.27 15.75 -16.39
C GLN A 264 -16.77 15.47 -16.47
N LYS A 265 -17.17 14.18 -16.40
CA LYS A 265 -18.57 13.76 -16.44
C LYS A 265 -19.36 14.23 -15.21
N LEU A 266 -18.75 14.23 -14.03
CA LEU A 266 -19.34 14.71 -12.77
C LEU A 266 -19.61 16.22 -12.78
N PHE A 267 -18.75 17.01 -13.45
CA PHE A 267 -18.98 18.44 -13.68
C PHE A 267 -20.06 18.69 -14.73
N HIS A 268 -20.00 18.01 -15.89
CA HIS A 268 -20.97 18.21 -16.99
C HIS A 268 -22.42 17.89 -16.58
N HIS A 269 -22.61 16.92 -15.68
CA HIS A 269 -23.93 16.57 -15.15
C HIS A 269 -24.52 17.66 -14.22
N ASN A 270 -23.70 18.47 -13.55
CA ASN A 270 -24.23 19.57 -12.72
C ASN A 270 -24.91 20.65 -13.57
N ILE A 271 -24.45 20.88 -14.80
CA ILE A 271 -24.94 21.95 -15.69
C ILE A 271 -26.30 21.58 -16.33
N ARG A 272 -26.53 20.31 -16.67
CA ARG A 272 -27.75 19.86 -17.37
C ARG A 272 -28.97 19.60 -16.48
N LYS A 273 -28.90 19.90 -15.17
CA LYS A 273 -29.91 19.48 -14.17
C LYS A 273 -31.19 20.32 -14.10
N CYS A 274 -31.46 21.15 -15.12
CA CYS A 274 -32.68 21.97 -15.24
C CYS A 274 -33.87 21.29 -15.93
N SER A 275 -33.79 19.98 -16.27
CA SER A 275 -34.88 19.26 -16.94
C SER A 275 -35.59 18.25 -16.03
N LEU A 276 -36.92 18.18 -16.19
CA LEU A 276 -37.84 17.33 -15.46
C LEU A 276 -37.49 15.84 -15.65
N SER A 277 -37.17 15.14 -14.57
CA SER A 277 -36.93 13.69 -14.57
C SER A 277 -37.52 13.08 -13.29
N ALA A 278 -38.08 11.88 -13.42
CA ALA A 278 -38.83 11.20 -12.35
C ALA A 278 -38.00 11.07 -11.06
N GLU A 279 -38.63 11.31 -9.91
CA GLU A 279 -37.94 11.44 -8.62
C GLU A 279 -37.02 10.25 -8.29
N GLN A 280 -37.50 9.02 -8.52
CA GLN A 280 -36.73 7.78 -8.31
C GLN A 280 -35.47 7.66 -9.19
N SER A 281 -35.47 8.19 -10.43
CA SER A 281 -34.28 8.16 -11.28
C SER A 281 -33.26 9.19 -10.79
N ARG A 282 -33.73 10.38 -10.40
CA ARG A 282 -32.91 11.47 -9.81
C ARG A 282 -32.22 11.04 -8.52
N GLU A 283 -32.89 10.30 -7.65
CA GLU A 283 -32.28 9.74 -6.43
C GLU A 283 -31.19 8.71 -6.75
N ARG A 284 -31.48 7.77 -7.67
CA ARG A 284 -30.53 6.73 -8.08
C ARG A 284 -29.27 7.32 -8.71
N ASP A 285 -29.42 8.32 -9.56
CA ASP A 285 -28.30 9.05 -10.17
C ASP A 285 -27.50 9.85 -9.13
N GLN A 286 -28.17 10.46 -8.15
CA GLN A 286 -27.51 11.15 -7.06
C GLN A 286 -26.72 10.19 -6.15
N GLN A 287 -27.22 8.96 -5.94
CA GLN A 287 -26.47 7.92 -5.23
C GLN A 287 -25.27 7.43 -6.04
N ASN A 288 -25.43 7.15 -7.33
CA ASN A 288 -24.35 6.75 -8.23
C ASN A 288 -23.26 7.84 -8.32
N ARG A 289 -23.67 9.12 -8.37
CA ARG A 289 -22.77 10.29 -8.32
C ARG A 289 -21.96 10.33 -7.02
N ARG A 290 -22.60 10.23 -5.85
CA ARG A 290 -21.92 10.17 -4.54
C ARG A 290 -20.93 9.00 -4.46
N ALA A 291 -21.35 7.82 -4.91
CA ALA A 291 -20.52 6.62 -4.92
C ALA A 291 -19.34 6.69 -5.92
N SER A 292 -19.47 7.49 -6.98
CA SER A 292 -18.40 7.76 -7.95
C SER A 292 -17.38 8.77 -7.42
N ILE A 293 -17.84 9.81 -6.70
CA ILE A 293 -16.94 10.79 -6.06
C ILE A 293 -16.05 10.12 -5.01
N ILE A 294 -16.59 9.20 -4.21
CA ILE A 294 -15.81 8.40 -3.24
C ILE A 294 -14.66 7.65 -3.94
N VAL A 295 -14.94 7.02 -5.08
CA VAL A 295 -13.92 6.27 -5.85
C VAL A 295 -12.88 7.20 -6.48
N VAL A 296 -13.27 8.40 -6.92
CA VAL A 296 -12.32 9.43 -7.39
C VAL A 296 -11.36 9.84 -6.26
N CYS A 297 -11.85 10.04 -5.03
CA CYS A 297 -10.99 10.36 -3.90
C CYS A 297 -10.01 9.22 -3.57
N ILE A 298 -10.48 7.97 -3.56
CA ILE A 298 -9.62 6.78 -3.36
C ILE A 298 -8.56 6.71 -4.47
N ALA A 299 -8.95 6.84 -5.75
CA ALA A 299 -8.02 6.80 -6.88
C ALA A 299 -6.94 7.89 -6.80
N ILE A 300 -7.30 9.12 -6.41
CA ILE A 300 -6.33 10.21 -6.21
C ILE A 300 -5.36 9.88 -5.08
N ILE A 301 -5.85 9.34 -3.96
CA ILE A 301 -5.02 8.92 -2.82
C ILE A 301 -4.01 7.85 -3.23
N PHE A 302 -4.43 6.85 -4.01
CA PHE A 302 -3.53 5.82 -4.57
C PHE A 302 -2.48 6.39 -5.54
N LEU A 303 -2.84 7.39 -6.36
CA LEU A 303 -1.91 7.98 -7.35
C LEU A 303 -0.78 8.81 -6.73
N ILE A 304 -0.97 9.34 -5.50
CA ILE A 304 0.02 10.18 -4.80
C ILE A 304 1.37 9.46 -4.55
N PRO A 305 1.43 8.26 -3.94
CA PRO A 305 2.69 7.51 -3.79
C PRO A 305 3.16 6.86 -5.10
N GLU A 306 2.22 6.43 -5.96
CA GLU A 306 2.55 5.62 -7.14
C GLU A 306 3.20 6.39 -8.29
N ILE A 307 2.81 7.66 -8.53
CA ILE A 307 3.42 8.46 -9.61
C ILE A 307 4.90 8.76 -9.30
N PRO A 308 5.30 9.27 -8.12
CA PRO A 308 6.71 9.48 -7.79
C PRO A 308 7.53 8.19 -7.83
N TYR A 309 6.99 7.08 -7.32
CA TYR A 309 7.68 5.79 -7.32
C TYR A 309 7.87 5.21 -8.72
N GLY A 310 6.86 5.34 -9.59
CA GLY A 310 6.96 4.97 -11.00
C GLY A 310 8.02 5.79 -11.77
N ILE A 311 8.12 7.10 -11.49
CA ILE A 311 9.17 7.96 -12.05
C ILE A 311 10.56 7.51 -11.56
N PHE A 312 10.71 7.22 -10.26
CA PHE A 312 11.95 6.71 -9.69
C PHE A 312 12.39 5.37 -10.30
N LEU A 313 11.44 4.43 -10.49
CA LEU A 313 11.71 3.14 -11.10
C LEU A 313 12.09 3.29 -12.59
N LEU A 314 11.45 4.20 -13.33
CA LEU A 314 11.82 4.54 -14.71
C LEU A 314 13.24 5.12 -14.80
N VAL A 315 13.59 6.06 -13.92
CA VAL A 315 14.95 6.64 -13.85
C VAL A 315 15.98 5.56 -13.52
N THR A 316 15.64 4.63 -12.63
CA THR A 316 16.50 3.48 -12.30
C THR A 316 16.70 2.57 -13.52
N ALA A 317 15.61 2.20 -14.22
CA ALA A 317 15.66 1.38 -15.44
C ALA A 317 16.62 1.93 -16.50
N ILE A 318 16.51 3.22 -16.80
CA ILE A 318 17.32 3.91 -17.80
C ILE A 318 18.80 3.93 -17.38
N LYS A 319 19.09 4.20 -16.11
CA LYS A 319 20.46 4.29 -15.58
C LYS A 319 21.17 2.94 -15.54
N THR A 320 20.48 1.88 -15.11
CA THR A 320 21.00 0.50 -15.17
C THR A 320 21.37 0.11 -16.60
N HIS A 321 20.55 0.46 -17.59
CA HIS A 321 20.86 0.18 -19.00
C HIS A 321 22.00 1.06 -19.56
N SER A 322 22.22 2.24 -18.99
CA SER A 322 23.31 3.16 -19.37
C SER A 322 24.69 2.77 -18.79
N GLY A 323 24.79 1.68 -18.00
CA GLY A 323 26.02 1.33 -17.28
C GLY A 323 26.43 2.33 -16.19
N ASN A 324 25.53 3.25 -15.83
CA ASN A 324 25.81 4.31 -14.85
C ASN A 324 25.02 4.00 -13.57
N HIS A 325 25.70 3.54 -12.51
CA HIS A 325 25.12 3.26 -11.19
C HIS A 325 24.77 4.55 -10.42
N VAL A 326 23.90 5.39 -10.98
CA VAL A 326 23.63 6.74 -10.45
C VAL A 326 22.51 6.74 -9.43
N PHE A 327 22.79 6.26 -8.22
CA PHE A 327 22.43 6.91 -6.95
C PHE A 327 23.21 6.21 -5.83
N ALA A 328 23.82 6.97 -4.92
CA ALA A 328 24.42 6.39 -3.72
C ALA A 328 23.36 5.59 -2.96
N LEU A 329 23.68 4.37 -2.52
CA LEU A 329 22.76 3.42 -1.89
C LEU A 329 21.90 4.09 -0.79
N ARG A 330 22.50 4.98 0.00
CA ARG A 330 21.86 5.78 1.05
C ARG A 330 20.71 6.66 0.57
N SER A 331 20.81 7.29 -0.60
CA SER A 331 19.74 8.11 -1.20
C SER A 331 18.57 7.27 -1.68
N ASN A 332 18.85 6.05 -2.14
CA ASN A 332 17.84 5.09 -2.59
C ASN A 332 16.99 4.58 -1.39
N ARG A 333 17.66 4.19 -0.29
CA ARG A 333 16.98 3.70 0.94
C ARG A 333 16.00 4.72 1.53
N LEU A 334 16.38 5.99 1.63
CA LEU A 334 15.47 7.04 2.12
C LEU A 334 14.22 7.18 1.23
N PHE A 335 14.37 7.12 -0.10
CA PHE A 335 13.24 7.20 -1.03
C PHE A 335 12.28 6.01 -0.87
N HIS A 336 12.82 4.79 -0.71
CA HIS A 336 12.01 3.61 -0.42
C HIS A 336 11.24 3.72 0.91
N VAL A 337 11.88 4.20 1.97
CA VAL A 337 11.23 4.42 3.28
C VAL A 337 10.07 5.42 3.17
N VAL A 338 10.30 6.56 2.51
CA VAL A 338 9.26 7.59 2.31
C VAL A 338 8.10 7.05 1.46
N TYR A 339 8.40 6.29 0.41
CA TYR A 339 7.39 5.63 -0.42
C TYR A 339 6.55 4.64 0.39
N GLU A 340 7.19 3.71 1.12
CA GLU A 340 6.50 2.70 1.94
C GLU A 340 5.56 3.39 2.96
N ILE A 341 6.05 4.39 3.71
CA ILE A 341 5.23 5.19 4.64
C ILE A 341 4.03 5.83 3.94
N THR A 342 4.26 6.53 2.83
CA THR A 342 3.21 7.26 2.10
C THR A 342 2.15 6.31 1.54
N LEU A 343 2.57 5.11 1.11
CA LEU A 343 1.69 4.05 0.64
C LEU A 343 0.75 3.55 1.75
N VAL A 344 1.28 3.23 2.95
CA VAL A 344 0.45 2.78 4.09
C VAL A 344 -0.46 3.90 4.60
N LEU A 345 -0.02 5.16 4.59
CA LEU A 345 -0.89 6.30 4.88
C LEU A 345 -2.02 6.42 3.85
N GLY A 346 -1.76 6.12 2.57
CA GLY A 346 -2.78 6.04 1.53
C GLY A 346 -3.83 4.97 1.81
N PHE A 347 -3.41 3.76 2.19
CA PHE A 347 -4.31 2.69 2.62
C PHE A 347 -5.16 3.11 3.84
N HIS A 348 -4.55 3.74 4.85
CA HIS A 348 -5.27 4.21 6.03
C HIS A 348 -6.29 5.31 5.70
N ALA A 349 -5.99 6.19 4.75
CA ALA A 349 -6.88 7.27 4.33
C ALA A 349 -8.21 6.77 3.73
N ASN A 350 -8.25 5.54 3.18
CA ASN A 350 -9.49 4.91 2.71
C ASN A 350 -10.57 4.86 3.80
N PHE A 351 -10.20 4.55 5.05
CA PHE A 351 -11.12 4.56 6.20
C PHE A 351 -11.76 5.94 6.41
N TRP A 352 -10.94 7.00 6.42
CA TRP A 352 -11.40 8.38 6.59
C TRP A 352 -12.29 8.84 5.43
N VAL A 353 -11.98 8.44 4.19
CA VAL A 353 -12.87 8.67 3.04
C VAL A 353 -14.24 8.05 3.26
N TYR A 354 -14.34 6.80 3.75
CA TYR A 354 -15.64 6.19 4.05
C TYR A 354 -16.36 6.89 5.20
N ILE A 355 -15.64 7.23 6.29
CA ILE A 355 -16.21 7.95 7.43
C ILE A 355 -16.76 9.32 7.02
N ILE A 356 -16.05 10.09 6.19
CA ILE A 356 -16.45 11.45 5.79
C ILE A 356 -17.53 11.41 4.70
N MET A 357 -17.43 10.52 3.72
CA MET A 357 -18.18 10.62 2.47
C MET A 357 -19.28 9.54 2.30
N ASN A 358 -19.17 8.38 2.95
CA ASN A 358 -20.10 7.27 2.78
C ASN A 358 -21.13 7.19 3.92
N LYS A 359 -22.30 7.81 3.73
CA LYS A 359 -23.41 7.77 4.71
C LYS A 359 -23.79 6.34 5.10
N ARG A 360 -23.94 5.42 4.14
CA ARG A 360 -24.34 4.03 4.42
C ARG A 360 -23.33 3.30 5.31
N PHE A 361 -22.03 3.53 5.06
CA PHE A 361 -20.96 3.00 5.91
C PHE A 361 -21.05 3.51 7.35
N ARG A 362 -21.28 4.81 7.56
CA ARG A 362 -21.49 5.38 8.90
C ARG A 362 -22.70 4.81 9.61
N ASP A 363 -23.82 4.64 8.90
CA ASP A 363 -25.06 4.13 9.49
C ASP A 363 -24.88 2.65 9.93
N GLU A 364 -24.18 1.84 9.13
CA GLU A 364 -23.80 0.47 9.49
C GLU A 364 -22.78 0.38 10.63
N LEU A 365 -21.76 1.25 10.65
CA LEU A 365 -20.79 1.36 11.75
C LEU A 365 -21.49 1.67 13.08
N LYS A 366 -22.45 2.62 13.07
CA LYS A 366 -23.28 2.94 14.23
C LYS A 366 -24.13 1.75 14.67
N SER A 367 -24.78 1.04 13.75
CA SER A 367 -25.53 -0.18 14.08
C SER A 367 -24.62 -1.23 14.71
N MET A 368 -23.46 -1.51 14.12
CA MET A 368 -22.51 -2.49 14.66
C MET A 368 -22.05 -2.12 16.08
N PHE A 369 -21.75 -0.85 16.34
CA PHE A 369 -21.36 -0.38 17.67
C PHE A 369 -22.51 -0.47 18.69
N LEU A 370 -23.74 -0.12 18.29
CA LEU A 370 -24.94 -0.29 19.13
C LEU A 370 -25.25 -1.77 19.43
N ASP A 371 -25.04 -2.66 18.46
CA ASP A 371 -25.23 -4.10 18.63
C ASP A 371 -24.18 -4.71 19.58
N ILE A 372 -22.95 -4.17 19.60
CA ILE A 372 -21.91 -4.51 20.58
C ILE A 372 -22.26 -3.96 21.97
N LEU A 373 -22.63 -2.68 22.08
CA LEU A 373 -23.03 -2.06 23.35
C LEU A 373 -24.20 -2.80 24.01
N ARG A 374 -25.21 -3.21 23.24
CA ARG A 374 -26.35 -4.01 23.73
C ARG A 374 -25.99 -5.41 24.25
N LYS A 375 -24.84 -5.96 23.85
CA LYS A 375 -24.32 -7.25 24.33
C LYS A 375 -23.41 -7.11 25.54
N VAL A 376 -22.72 -5.99 25.67
CA VAL A 376 -21.77 -5.70 26.76
C VAL A 376 -22.47 -5.09 27.98
N LEU A 377 -23.49 -4.24 27.76
CA LEU A 377 -24.32 -3.71 28.84
C LEU A 377 -25.28 -4.80 29.33
N PRO A 378 -25.34 -5.10 30.64
CA PRO A 378 -26.34 -6.00 31.19
C PRO A 378 -27.75 -5.52 30.83
N GLN A 379 -28.62 -6.43 30.37
CA GLN A 379 -30.05 -6.11 30.29
C GLN A 379 -30.54 -5.82 31.70
N ARG A 380 -30.76 -4.54 32.01
CA ARG A 380 -31.41 -4.12 33.24
C ARG A 380 -32.84 -4.62 33.15
N THR A 381 -33.18 -5.66 33.90
CA THR A 381 -34.50 -6.28 33.91
C THR A 381 -35.53 -5.25 34.36
N THR A 382 -36.15 -4.56 33.41
CA THR A 382 -37.33 -3.74 33.67
C THR A 382 -38.49 -4.71 33.85
N SER A 383 -38.65 -5.24 35.06
CA SER A 383 -39.90 -5.85 35.49
C SER A 383 -41.04 -4.89 35.12
N PRO A 384 -42.14 -5.36 34.50
CA PRO A 384 -43.27 -4.49 34.22
C PRO A 384 -43.78 -3.96 35.56
N LEU A 385 -43.74 -2.64 35.74
CA LEU A 385 -44.27 -2.01 36.94
C LEU A 385 -45.79 -2.18 36.88
N THR A 386 -46.33 -3.08 37.70
CA THR A 386 -47.76 -3.34 37.80
C THR A 386 -48.47 -2.02 38.08
N THR A 387 -49.23 -1.52 37.10
CA THR A 387 -49.99 -0.29 37.29
C THR A 387 -51.18 -0.64 38.17
N ALA A 388 -51.01 -0.53 39.48
CA ALA A 388 -52.08 -0.69 40.44
C ALA A 388 -53.09 0.45 40.24
N THR A 389 -54.20 0.14 39.59
CA THR A 389 -55.38 1.01 39.55
C THR A 389 -55.86 1.24 40.97
N VAL A 390 -55.68 2.47 41.46
CA VAL A 390 -56.35 2.95 42.67
C VAL A 390 -57.80 3.20 42.31
N GLU A 391 -58.67 2.22 42.58
CA GLU A 391 -60.11 2.45 42.57
C GLU A 391 -60.47 3.40 43.72
N MET A 392 -60.90 4.60 43.36
CA MET A 392 -61.30 5.64 44.31
C MET A 392 -62.81 5.58 44.49
N SER A 393 -63.25 5.05 45.63
CA SER A 393 -64.67 4.85 45.95
C SER A 393 -65.48 6.14 45.84
N GLN A 394 -66.50 6.16 44.98
CA GLN A 394 -67.63 7.07 45.11
C GLN A 394 -68.92 6.27 45.28
N THR A 395 -69.36 6.22 46.53
CA THR A 395 -70.68 5.74 46.93
C THR A 395 -71.75 6.71 46.43
N GLN A 396 -72.65 6.27 45.56
CA GLN A 396 -73.97 6.90 45.42
C GLN A 396 -75.05 5.84 45.19
N SER A 397 -76.21 6.10 45.78
CA SER A 397 -77.27 5.13 46.08
C SER A 397 -78.52 5.34 45.23
N HIS A 398 -79.36 4.30 45.14
CA HIS A 398 -80.73 4.28 44.55
C HIS A 398 -80.81 4.60 43.04
N SER A 399 -81.54 3.89 42.18
CA SER A 399 -82.91 3.39 42.37
C SER A 399 -83.31 2.39 41.25
N THR A 400 -83.83 1.24 41.67
CA THR A 400 -84.95 0.45 41.11
C THR A 400 -85.47 0.61 39.66
N LYS A 401 -85.71 -0.58 39.05
CA LYS A 401 -86.75 -0.98 38.06
C LYS A 401 -86.53 -0.70 36.55
N GLY A 402 -86.89 -1.72 35.75
CA GLY A 402 -87.20 -1.60 34.31
C GLY A 402 -86.83 -2.86 33.50
N THR A 403 -87.80 -3.74 33.22
CA THR A 403 -87.66 -4.84 32.24
C THR A 403 -88.06 -4.39 30.82
N ASP A 404 -88.02 -5.34 29.89
CA ASP A 404 -88.56 -5.33 28.51
C ASP A 404 -87.50 -4.93 27.46
N VAL A 405 -87.11 -5.73 26.46
CA VAL A 405 -87.74 -6.76 25.59
C VAL A 405 -88.52 -6.19 24.41
N ASN A 406 -88.12 -6.68 23.22
CA ASN A 406 -88.75 -6.68 21.90
C ASN A 406 -88.63 -5.49 20.92
N GLU A 407 -88.22 -5.88 19.70
CA GLU A 407 -88.79 -5.55 18.37
C GLU A 407 -88.86 -4.08 17.91
N GLN A 408 -88.65 -3.67 16.66
CA GLN A 408 -88.42 -4.25 15.32
C GLN A 408 -88.65 -3.06 14.34
N THR A 409 -88.25 -3.15 13.07
CA THR A 409 -88.71 -2.26 11.96
C THR A 409 -88.17 -0.80 11.99
N THR A 410 -87.95 -0.06 10.89
CA THR A 410 -88.40 -0.18 9.47
C THR A 410 -87.47 0.60 8.51
N MET A 411 -87.34 0.11 7.26
CA MET A 411 -87.16 0.80 5.93
C MET A 411 -86.38 2.15 5.83
N VAL A 412 -85.62 2.43 4.77
CA VAL A 412 -85.86 2.17 3.32
C VAL A 412 -84.64 1.57 2.63
#